data_AF-A0A4Y2BN38-F1
#
_entry.id   AF-A0A4Y2BN38-F1
#
_cell.length_a   1.000
_cell.length_b   1.000
_cell.length_c   1.000
_cell.angle_alpha   90.00
_cell.angle_beta   90.00
_cell.angle_gamma   90.00
#
_symmetry.space_group_name_H-M   'P 1'
#
loop_
_entity.id
_entity.type
_entity.pdbx_description
1 polymer ?
#
loop_
_entity_poly.entity_id
_entity_poly.type
_entity_poly.pdbx_seq_one_letter_code
_entity_poly.pdbx_strand_id
1 'polypeptide(L)'
;MSGDLQYKKLCCRRVPELLSEENKNKRLASAVTFLSLHNEEGDDSLSRIVTGDETWVSPLLRSEDLPARQALRQRLLISGYYHRR
;
A
#
# COMPACT_ATOMS: atom_id res chain seq x y z
N MET A 1 8.88 23.66 -16.45
CA MET A 1 9.06 23.69 -14.99
C MET A 1 9.07 22.25 -14.48
N SER A 2 10.15 21.51 -14.71
CA SER A 2 10.31 20.17 -14.15
C SER A 2 11.42 20.25 -13.12
N GLY A 3 11.10 20.82 -11.96
CA GLY A 3 12.00 20.78 -10.81
C GLY A 3 12.10 19.34 -10.33
N ASP A 4 13.30 18.91 -9.94
CA ASP A 4 13.55 17.59 -9.36
C ASP A 4 12.60 17.36 -8.19
N LEU A 5 11.54 16.58 -8.43
CA LEU A 5 10.75 16.03 -7.34
C LEU A 5 11.65 14.99 -6.69
N GLN A 6 12.20 15.32 -5.53
CA GLN A 6 12.96 14.38 -4.72
C GLN A 6 12.02 13.21 -4.40
N TYR A 7 12.19 12.05 -5.05
CA TYR A 7 11.33 10.89 -4.86
C TYR A 7 11.98 9.92 -3.88
N LYS A 8 11.22 9.50 -2.88
CA LYS A 8 11.64 8.47 -1.91
C LYS A 8 10.88 7.17 -2.17
N LYS A 9 11.57 6.04 -2.04
CA LYS A 9 10.91 4.73 -2.07
C LYS A 9 10.16 4.54 -0.75
N LEU A 10 8.84 4.40 -0.82
CA LEU A 10 7.97 4.03 0.29
C LEU A 10 7.25 2.74 -0.09
N CYS A 11 7.47 1.68 0.70
CA CYS A 11 7.10 0.31 0.32
C CYS A 11 7.71 -0.10 -1.04
N CYS A 12 6.87 -0.49 -2.00
CA CYS A 12 7.25 -0.84 -3.37
C CYS A 12 7.15 0.34 -4.35
N ARG A 13 6.58 1.48 -3.94
CA ARG A 13 6.28 2.62 -4.82
C ARG A 13 7.27 3.78 -4.61
N ARG A 14 7.55 4.53 -5.68
CA ARG A 14 8.28 5.81 -5.59
C ARG A 14 7.26 6.92 -5.35
N VAL A 15 7.35 7.59 -4.22
CA VAL A 15 6.44 8.67 -3.82
C VAL A 15 7.24 9.97 -3.74
N PRO A 16 6.70 11.11 -4.20
CA PRO A 16 7.34 12.40 -3.96
C PRO A 16 7.61 12.59 -2.47
N GLU A 17 8.82 12.99 -2.11
CA GLU A 17 9.22 13.30 -0.74
C GLU A 17 8.45 14.51 -0.22
N LEU A 18 8.21 15.49 -1.11
CA LEU A 18 7.33 16.61 -0.87
C LEU A 18 6.05 16.48 -1.68
N LEU A 19 4.91 16.51 -0.99
CA LEU A 19 3.60 16.59 -1.63
C LEU A 19 3.23 18.06 -1.84
N SER A 20 2.69 18.39 -3.01
CA SER A 20 2.03 19.68 -3.23
C SER A 20 0.84 19.86 -2.29
N GLU A 21 0.47 21.10 -2.00
CA GLU A 21 -0.73 21.41 -1.21
C GLU A 21 -1.98 20.82 -1.84
N GLU A 22 -2.08 20.81 -3.16
CA GLU A 22 -3.16 20.14 -3.88
C GLU A 22 -3.23 18.63 -3.57
N ASN A 23 -2.09 17.93 -3.59
CA ASN A 23 -2.03 16.51 -3.27
C ASN A 23 -2.42 16.25 -1.81
N LYS A 24 -2.01 17.13 -0.88
CA LYS A 24 -2.40 17.04 0.54
C LYS A 24 -3.91 17.23 0.70
N ASN A 25 -4.49 18.25 0.07
CA ASN A 25 -5.92 18.54 0.14
C ASN A 25 -6.76 17.40 -0.45
N LYS A 26 -6.36 16.84 -1.60
CA LYS A 26 -7.03 15.67 -2.19
C LYS A 26 -7.01 14.45 -1.26
N ARG A 27 -5.86 14.18 -0.63
CA ARG A 27 -5.73 13.07 0.34
C ARG A 27 -6.59 13.31 1.58
N LEU A 28 -6.59 14.53 2.12
CA LEU A 28 -7.40 14.88 3.29
C LEU A 28 -8.89 14.75 3.00
N ALA A 29 -9.37 15.33 1.89
CA ALA A 29 -10.77 15.24 1.49
C ALA A 29 -11.22 13.78 1.36
N SER A 30 -10.42 12.94 0.68
CA SER A 30 -10.71 11.51 0.53
C SER A 30 -10.75 10.79 1.88
N ALA A 31 -9.80 11.08 2.77
CA ALA A 31 -9.74 10.46 4.11
C ALA A 31 -10.93 10.88 4.98
N VAL A 32 -11.33 12.15 4.94
CA VAL A 32 -12.49 12.65 5.68
C VAL A 32 -13.77 11.99 5.17
N THR A 33 -13.99 11.91 3.85
CA THR A 33 -15.15 11.22 3.29
C THR A 33 -15.21 9.76 3.71
N PHE A 34 -14.08 9.05 3.62
CA PHE A 34 -14.01 7.65 4.03
C PHE A 34 -14.24 7.48 5.54
N LEU A 35 -13.71 8.37 6.38
CA LEU A 35 -13.90 8.33 7.82
C LEU A 35 -15.36 8.58 8.22
N SER A 36 -16.04 9.54 7.58
CA SER A 36 -17.46 9.76 7.81
C SER A 36 -18.30 8.53 7.48
N LEU A 37 -18.05 7.91 6.32
CA LEU A 37 -18.70 6.65 5.92
C LEU A 37 -18.45 5.54 6.95
N HIS A 38 -17.20 5.39 7.40
CA HIS A 38 -16.83 4.38 8.38
C HIS A 38 -17.49 4.63 9.74
N ASN A 39 -17.67 5.89 10.16
CA ASN A 39 -18.39 6.22 11.40
C ASN A 39 -19.89 5.89 11.30
N GLU A 40 -20.48 5.97 10.10
CA GLU A 40 -21.90 5.65 9.86
C GLU A 40 -22.14 4.15 9.76
N GLU A 41 -21.29 3.42 9.04
CA GLU A 41 -21.46 1.98 8.76
C GLU A 41 -20.67 1.06 9.72
N GLY A 42 -19.72 1.60 10.49
CA GLY A 42 -18.81 0.81 11.32
C GLY A 42 -17.95 -0.17 10.49
N ASP A 43 -17.64 -1.33 11.06
CA ASP A 43 -16.80 -2.36 10.44
C ASP A 43 -17.39 -2.97 9.16
N ASP A 44 -18.69 -2.83 8.92
CA ASP A 44 -19.33 -3.29 7.67
C ASP A 44 -18.71 -2.62 6.45
N SER A 45 -18.34 -1.35 6.56
CA SER A 45 -17.63 -0.62 5.49
C SER A 45 -16.30 -1.29 5.12
N LEU A 46 -15.56 -1.82 6.10
CA LEU A 46 -14.27 -2.48 5.90
C LEU A 46 -14.43 -3.89 5.33
N SER A 47 -15.50 -4.60 5.72
CA SER A 47 -15.78 -5.96 5.26
C SER A 47 -15.95 -6.07 3.73
N ARG A 48 -16.31 -4.97 3.08
CA ARG A 48 -16.56 -4.89 1.63
C ARG A 48 -15.31 -4.47 0.84
N ILE A 49 -14.23 -4.06 1.50
CA ILE A 49 -13.01 -3.59 0.83
C ILE A 49 -12.21 -4.77 0.30
N VAL A 50 -12.07 -4.85 -1.02
CA VAL A 50 -11.08 -5.70 -1.68
C VAL A 50 -9.94 -4.82 -2.17
N THR A 51 -8.71 -5.08 -1.71
CA THR A 51 -7.53 -4.29 -2.08
C THR A 51 -6.44 -5.16 -2.71
N GLY A 52 -5.71 -4.59 -3.66
CA GLY A 52 -4.60 -5.24 -4.37
C GLY A 52 -3.58 -4.21 -4.83
N ASP A 53 -2.31 -4.59 -4.87
CA ASP A 53 -1.22 -3.77 -5.41
C ASP A 53 -0.16 -4.64 -6.08
N GLU A 54 0.45 -4.13 -7.13
CA GLU A 54 1.54 -4.79 -7.84
C GLU A 54 2.88 -4.46 -7.18
N THR A 55 3.81 -5.42 -7.18
CA THR A 55 5.17 -5.20 -6.68
C THR A 55 6.15 -6.00 -7.53
N TRP A 56 7.24 -5.34 -7.96
CA TRP A 56 8.32 -5.99 -8.68
C TRP A 56 9.03 -7.02 -7.80
N VAL A 57 9.16 -8.24 -8.29
CA VAL A 57 9.93 -9.33 -7.66
C VAL A 57 11.25 -9.47 -8.41
N SER A 58 12.38 -9.29 -7.72
CA SER A 58 13.71 -9.49 -8.31
C SER A 58 14.11 -10.98 -8.26
N PRO A 59 14.66 -11.55 -9.34
CA PRO A 59 15.06 -12.98 -9.40
C PRO A 59 16.09 -13.42 -8.34
N LEU A 60 16.81 -12.48 -7.71
CA LEU A 60 17.77 -12.75 -6.65
C LEU A 60 17.11 -13.08 -5.30
N LEU A 61 15.80 -12.90 -5.15
CA LEU A 61 15.06 -13.28 -3.96
C LEU A 61 14.62 -14.75 -4.09
N ARG A 62 15.58 -15.67 -4.06
CA ARG A 62 15.27 -17.01 -3.55
C ARG A 62 14.89 -16.81 -2.08
N SER A 63 13.90 -17.55 -1.60
CA SER A 63 13.31 -17.38 -0.26
C SER A 63 14.33 -17.38 0.89
N GLU A 64 15.52 -17.91 0.63
CA GLU A 64 16.64 -18.06 1.54
C GLU A 64 17.39 -16.73 1.80
N ASP A 65 17.27 -15.74 0.91
CA ASP A 65 18.05 -14.49 0.94
C ASP A 65 17.26 -13.27 1.46
N LEU A 66 16.00 -13.45 1.86
CA LEU A 66 15.15 -12.36 2.35
C LEU A 66 15.47 -12.01 3.81
N PRO A 67 15.79 -10.74 4.15
CA PRO A 67 15.86 -10.32 5.54
C PRO A 67 14.50 -10.57 6.20
N ALA A 68 14.50 -11.13 7.43
CA ALA A 68 13.32 -11.66 8.12
C ALA A 68 12.06 -10.75 8.10
N ARG A 69 12.26 -9.43 8.03
CA ARG A 69 11.19 -8.43 7.93
C ARG A 69 10.43 -8.45 6.59
N GLN A 70 11.05 -8.84 5.47
CA GLN A 70 10.40 -8.98 4.16
C GLN A 70 9.82 -10.38 3.93
N ALA A 71 10.43 -11.41 4.52
CA ALA A 71 9.98 -12.79 4.41
C ALA A 71 8.57 -13.00 5.02
N LEU A 72 8.28 -12.41 6.19
CA LEU A 72 6.98 -12.53 6.85
C LEU A 72 5.83 -11.94 6.00
N ARG A 73 6.07 -10.83 5.29
CA ARG A 73 5.07 -10.17 4.46
C ARG A 73 4.75 -10.97 3.18
N GLN A 74 5.76 -11.58 2.55
CA GLN A 74 5.54 -12.43 1.38
C GLN A 74 4.92 -13.80 1.75
N ARG A 75 5.29 -14.38 2.88
CA ARG A 75 4.76 -15.69 3.33
C ARG A 75 3.26 -15.66 3.61
N LEU A 76 2.75 -14.58 4.20
CA LEU A 76 1.31 -14.40 4.44
C LEU A 76 0.52 -14.21 3.14
N LEU A 77 1.10 -13.53 2.13
CA LEU A 77 0.46 -13.33 0.82
C LEU A 77 0.34 -14.65 0.03
N ILE A 78 1.36 -15.52 0.09
CA ILE A 78 1.36 -16.80 -0.62
C ILE A 78 0.46 -17.83 0.10
N SER A 79 0.52 -17.91 1.43
CA SER A 79 -0.32 -18.83 2.21
C SER A 79 -1.82 -18.55 2.08
N GLY A 80 -2.23 -17.28 1.94
CA GLY A 80 -3.63 -16.93 1.71
C GLY A 80 -4.15 -17.34 0.33
N TYR A 81 -3.27 -17.48 -0.66
CA TYR A 81 -3.60 -17.89 -2.02
C TYR A 81 -3.78 -19.42 -2.15
N TYR A 82 -3.02 -20.20 -1.38
CA TYR A 82 -3.06 -21.68 -1.44
C TYR A 82 -4.14 -22.34 -0.60
N HIS A 83 -4.73 -21.67 0.39
CA HIS A 83 -5.74 -22.28 1.27
C HIS A 83 -7.20 -22.07 0.81
N ARG A 84 -7.41 -21.48 -0.36
CA ARG A 84 -8.74 -21.27 -0.95
C ARG A 84 -8.80 -21.84 -2.38
N ARG A 85 -8.57 -23.15 -2.49
CA ARG A 85 -8.96 -23.98 -3.63
C ARG A 85 -9.48 -25.31 -3.13
#